data_AF-A0A2V6E8M8-F1
#
_entry.id   AF-A0A2V6E8M8-F1
#
_cell.length_a   1.000
_cell.length_b   1.000
_cell.length_c   1.000
_cell.angle_alpha   90.00
_cell.angle_beta   90.00
_cell.angle_gamma   90.00
#
_symmetry.space_group_name_H-M   'P 1'
#
loop_
_entity.id
_entity.type
_entity.pdbx_description
1 polymer ?
#
loop_
_entity_poly.entity_id
_entity_poly.type
_entity_poly.pdbx_seq_one_letter_code
_entity_poly.pdbx_strand_id
1 'polypeptide(L)'
;PVTIINAALAKRYWPNEDAIGKRINIGASAAREKWATIIGIVGNVRHRGLDYDPLPEYYVPITQTPNNQAALVVRSSQDATSLISAIRSALRQIDPAQPIAHIRTLEQVVADSVAPRRLSIWLLGLFAAIALALASIGIYGVMSFLVVQRTHELGVRMALGAQRRDIVRLVVGHAAKLILTGTLIGLAFAFATTHLLAAMLYRVSPHDLTTFGFVTVVLGAIALIASYIPTSRVIRTDPMLALAHTA
;
A
#
# COMPACT_ATOMS: atom_id res chain seq x y z
N PRO A 1 28.03 -32.81 15.83
CA PRO A 1 27.48 -31.77 14.93
C PRO A 1 26.89 -30.62 15.73
N VAL A 2 27.07 -29.38 15.27
CA VAL A 2 26.54 -28.18 15.92
C VAL A 2 25.74 -27.34 14.94
N THR A 3 24.75 -26.63 15.45
CA THR A 3 23.84 -25.80 14.66
C THR A 3 23.51 -24.51 15.41
N ILE A 4 23.18 -23.48 14.65
CA ILE A 4 22.64 -22.21 15.17
C ILE A 4 21.19 -22.12 14.70
N ILE A 5 20.29 -21.59 15.53
CA ILE A 5 18.87 -21.44 15.16
C ILE A 5 18.46 -19.97 15.15
N ASN A 6 17.37 -19.63 14.48
CA ASN A 6 16.80 -18.29 14.61
C ASN A 6 15.86 -18.18 15.82
N ALA A 7 15.58 -16.94 16.25
CA ALA A 7 14.71 -16.66 17.39
C ALA A 7 13.27 -17.21 17.21
N ALA A 8 12.77 -17.28 15.97
CA ALA A 8 11.45 -17.85 15.66
C ALA A 8 11.37 -19.35 15.98
N LEU A 9 12.42 -20.12 15.65
CA LEU A 9 12.52 -21.53 16.00
C LEU A 9 12.63 -21.70 17.52
N ALA A 10 13.49 -20.92 18.17
CA ALA A 10 13.66 -20.96 19.62
C ALA A 10 12.33 -20.73 20.35
N LYS A 11 11.63 -19.65 20.01
CA LYS A 11 10.32 -19.30 20.60
C LYS A 11 9.25 -20.36 20.35
N ARG A 12 9.28 -21.04 19.20
CA ARG A 12 8.26 -22.04 18.84
C ARG A 12 8.41 -23.34 19.62
N TYR A 13 9.63 -23.82 19.81
CA TYR A 13 9.89 -25.13 20.42
C TYR A 13 10.30 -25.05 21.89
N TRP A 14 10.84 -23.91 22.33
CA TRP A 14 11.24 -23.64 23.72
C TRP A 14 10.72 -22.25 24.15
N PRO A 15 9.40 -22.02 24.24
CA PRO A 15 8.85 -20.70 24.57
C PRO A 15 9.24 -20.19 25.96
N ASN A 16 9.49 -21.11 26.91
CA ASN A 16 9.79 -20.82 28.32
C ASN A 16 11.12 -21.44 28.78
N GLU A 17 11.95 -21.92 27.86
CA GLU A 17 13.22 -22.59 28.15
C GLU A 17 14.35 -22.05 27.27
N ASP A 18 15.59 -22.22 27.73
CA ASP A 18 16.75 -21.96 26.87
C ASP A 18 16.91 -23.10 25.85
N ALA A 19 17.02 -22.71 24.57
CA ALA A 19 17.25 -23.63 23.47
C ALA A 19 18.74 -24.02 23.36
N ILE A 20 19.67 -23.25 23.94
CA ILE A 20 21.09 -23.53 23.89
C ILE A 20 21.40 -24.83 24.66
N GLY A 21 22.24 -25.68 24.07
CA GLY A 21 22.60 -27.00 24.61
C GLY A 21 21.60 -28.11 24.30
N LYS A 22 20.37 -27.78 23.85
CA LYS A 22 19.40 -28.77 23.36
C LYS A 22 19.83 -29.30 21.98
N ARG A 23 19.19 -30.39 21.52
CA ARG A 23 19.51 -31.04 20.25
C ARG A 23 18.31 -31.05 19.30
N ILE A 24 18.58 -30.88 18.01
CA ILE A 24 17.60 -31.05 16.93
C ILE A 24 18.10 -32.07 15.92
N ASN A 25 17.16 -32.81 15.32
CA ASN A 25 17.48 -33.70 14.22
C ASN A 25 17.44 -32.91 12.89
N ILE A 26 18.61 -32.78 12.25
CA ILE A 26 18.79 -32.10 10.95
C ILE A 26 18.96 -33.13 9.80
N GLY A 27 18.62 -34.39 10.05
CA GLY A 27 18.64 -35.46 9.06
C GLY A 27 17.52 -35.32 8.02
N ALA A 28 17.81 -35.69 6.77
CA ALA A 28 16.84 -35.63 5.68
C ALA A 28 15.73 -36.70 5.75
N SER A 29 15.89 -37.71 6.62
CA SER A 29 14.92 -38.80 6.83
C SER A 29 15.20 -39.48 8.17
N ALA A 30 14.20 -40.22 8.69
CA ALA A 30 14.33 -41.03 9.90
C ALA A 30 15.44 -42.10 9.80
N ALA A 31 15.77 -42.57 8.60
CA ALA A 31 16.88 -43.51 8.38
C ALA A 31 18.27 -42.82 8.39
N ARG A 32 18.33 -41.49 8.39
CA ARG A 32 19.57 -40.69 8.39
C ARG A 32 19.50 -39.59 9.44
N GLU A 33 19.14 -39.97 10.67
CA GLU A 33 19.11 -39.03 11.78
C GLU A 33 20.48 -38.40 12.00
N LYS A 34 20.50 -37.06 12.06
CA LYS A 34 21.71 -36.30 12.33
C LYS A 34 21.39 -35.33 13.44
N TRP A 35 21.62 -35.74 14.67
CA TRP A 35 21.39 -34.90 15.83
C TRP A 35 22.49 -33.85 15.98
N ALA A 36 22.10 -32.57 15.94
CA ALA A 36 22.98 -31.43 16.12
C ALA A 36 22.63 -30.67 17.41
N THR A 37 23.67 -30.27 18.16
CA THR A 37 23.51 -29.45 19.37
C THR A 37 23.41 -27.99 19.01
N ILE A 38 22.45 -27.28 19.61
CA ILE A 38 22.22 -25.85 19.43
C ILE A 38 23.27 -25.10 20.25
N ILE A 39 24.09 -24.28 19.58
CA ILE A 39 25.17 -23.52 20.23
C ILE A 39 24.96 -22.00 20.18
N GLY A 40 23.89 -21.54 19.52
CA GLY A 40 23.59 -20.12 19.41
C GLY A 40 22.23 -19.84 18.79
N ILE A 41 21.74 -18.64 19.06
CA ILE A 41 20.48 -18.11 18.55
C ILE A 41 20.78 -16.79 17.81
N VAL A 42 20.29 -16.65 16.59
CA VAL A 42 20.44 -15.44 15.78
C VAL A 42 19.10 -14.74 15.52
N GLY A 43 19.17 -13.47 15.09
CA GLY A 43 18.01 -12.71 14.66
C GLY A 43 17.28 -13.36 13.49
N ASN A 44 15.99 -13.07 13.38
CA ASN A 44 15.12 -13.62 12.35
C ASN A 44 15.37 -12.95 10.98
N VAL A 45 15.42 -13.76 9.92
CA VAL A 45 15.45 -13.28 8.53
C VAL A 45 14.07 -13.50 7.89
N ARG A 46 13.59 -12.52 7.11
CA ARG A 46 12.27 -12.58 6.46
C ARG A 46 12.39 -12.95 4.98
N HIS A 47 12.50 -14.25 4.71
CA HIS A 47 12.69 -14.77 3.34
C HIS A 47 11.45 -14.67 2.43
N ARG A 48 10.23 -14.66 2.99
CA ARG A 48 8.98 -14.62 2.21
C ARG A 48 8.41 -13.20 2.02
N GLY A 49 9.18 -12.17 2.40
CA GLY A 49 8.73 -10.78 2.41
C GLY A 49 8.41 -10.29 3.83
N LEU A 50 8.19 -8.99 3.96
CA LEU A 50 8.02 -8.32 5.25
C LEU A 50 6.71 -8.68 5.97
N ASP A 51 5.72 -9.20 5.23
CA ASP A 51 4.36 -9.43 5.74
C ASP A 51 4.19 -10.81 6.40
N TYR A 52 5.10 -11.74 6.13
CA TYR A 52 5.09 -13.07 6.72
C TYR A 52 5.91 -13.11 8.00
N ASP A 53 5.39 -13.82 9.00
CA ASP A 53 6.16 -14.09 10.20
C ASP A 53 7.41 -14.92 9.84
N PRO A 54 8.56 -14.64 10.46
CA PRO A 54 9.79 -15.38 10.18
C PRO A 54 9.58 -16.86 10.43
N LEU A 55 10.03 -17.68 9.48
CA LEU A 55 9.94 -19.13 9.61
C LEU A 55 10.98 -19.64 10.60
N PRO A 56 10.72 -20.76 11.30
CA PRO A 56 11.77 -21.47 12.03
C PRO A 56 12.91 -21.89 11.10
N GLU A 57 14.13 -21.45 11.38
CA GLU A 57 15.32 -21.72 10.56
C GLU A 57 16.50 -22.16 11.42
N TYR A 58 17.39 -22.94 10.80
CA TYR A 58 18.63 -23.39 11.39
C TYR A 58 19.78 -23.24 10.40
N TYR A 59 20.99 -23.03 10.92
CA TYR A 59 22.22 -22.77 10.19
C TYR A 59 23.26 -23.81 10.59
N VAL A 60 23.72 -24.60 9.62
CA VAL A 60 24.73 -25.63 9.81
C VAL A 60 26.01 -25.19 9.13
N PRO A 61 27.19 -25.30 9.78
CA PRO A 61 28.46 -25.02 9.14
C PRO A 61 28.67 -25.88 7.89
N ILE A 62 29.08 -25.25 6.78
CA ILE A 62 29.28 -25.93 5.49
C ILE A 62 30.31 -27.06 5.56
N THR A 63 31.28 -26.96 6.48
CA THR A 63 32.28 -28.01 6.74
C THR A 63 31.68 -29.28 7.35
N GLN A 64 30.52 -29.18 8.02
CA GLN A 64 29.81 -30.35 8.59
C GLN A 64 28.84 -31.01 7.62
N THR A 65 28.35 -30.23 6.65
CA THR A 65 27.41 -30.68 5.62
C THR A 65 27.78 -30.00 4.29
N PRO A 66 28.81 -30.51 3.59
CA PRO A 66 29.23 -29.94 2.32
C PRO A 66 28.06 -29.91 1.34
N ASN A 67 27.81 -28.75 0.73
CA ASN A 67 26.76 -28.55 -0.24
C ASN A 67 27.35 -27.97 -1.52
N ASN A 68 27.17 -28.68 -2.63
CA ASN A 68 27.68 -28.26 -3.94
C ASN A 68 26.81 -27.14 -4.58
N GLN A 69 25.71 -26.75 -3.93
CA GLN A 69 24.82 -25.66 -4.34
C GLN A 69 24.94 -24.43 -3.41
N ALA A 70 26.16 -24.12 -2.95
CA ALA A 70 26.40 -22.96 -2.08
C ALA A 70 26.57 -21.66 -2.90
N ALA A 71 26.05 -20.55 -2.37
CA ALA A 71 26.33 -19.21 -2.87
C ALA A 71 27.44 -18.57 -2.03
N LEU A 72 28.37 -17.87 -2.69
CA LEU A 72 29.37 -17.04 -2.02
C LEU A 72 28.79 -15.66 -1.77
N VAL A 73 28.71 -15.27 -0.49
CA VAL A 73 28.28 -13.93 -0.09
C VAL A 73 29.51 -13.14 0.37
N VAL A 74 29.75 -12.01 -0.26
CA VAL A 74 30.88 -11.12 0.05
C VAL A 74 30.35 -9.80 0.60
N ARG A 75 30.83 -9.40 1.77
CA ARG A 75 30.56 -8.08 2.36
C ARG A 75 31.79 -7.21 2.17
N SER A 76 31.64 -6.07 1.52
CA SER A 76 32.72 -5.11 1.30
C SER A 76 32.16 -3.69 1.23
N SER A 77 33.00 -2.70 1.51
CA SER A 77 32.71 -1.28 1.35
C SER A 77 33.10 -0.72 -0.02
N GLN A 78 33.71 -1.53 -0.89
CA GLN A 78 34.12 -1.14 -2.24
C GLN A 78 32.97 -1.28 -3.25
N ASP A 79 33.09 -0.60 -4.40
CA ASP A 79 32.10 -0.69 -5.47
C ASP A 79 31.96 -2.13 -5.99
N ALA A 80 30.71 -2.58 -6.15
CA ALA A 80 30.40 -3.95 -6.56
C ALA A 80 31.07 -4.34 -7.88
N THR A 81 31.16 -3.43 -8.85
CA THR A 81 31.73 -3.69 -10.18
C THR A 81 33.21 -4.04 -10.10
N SER A 82 33.95 -3.30 -9.26
CA SER A 82 35.38 -3.55 -9.03
C SER A 82 35.63 -4.90 -8.35
N LEU A 83 34.83 -5.24 -7.33
CA LEU A 83 34.91 -6.51 -6.61
C LEU A 83 34.58 -7.70 -7.50
N ILE A 84 33.57 -7.58 -8.38
CA ILE A 84 33.18 -8.65 -9.30
C ILE A 84 34.36 -9.03 -10.22
N SER A 85 35.08 -8.06 -10.74
CA SER A 85 36.25 -8.31 -11.58
C SER A 85 37.36 -9.04 -10.82
N ALA A 86 37.66 -8.57 -9.59
CA ALA A 86 38.66 -9.18 -8.72
C ALA A 86 38.30 -10.62 -8.32
N ILE A 87 37.06 -10.86 -7.89
CA ILE A 87 36.55 -12.19 -7.54
C ILE A 87 36.59 -13.14 -8.74
N ARG A 88 36.18 -12.66 -9.92
CA ARG A 88 36.22 -13.46 -11.16
C ARG A 88 37.65 -13.84 -11.54
N SER A 89 38.61 -12.95 -11.32
CA SER A 89 40.03 -13.25 -11.57
C SER A 89 40.54 -14.32 -10.60
N ALA A 90 40.27 -14.16 -9.30
CA ALA A 90 40.68 -15.11 -8.27
C ALA A 90 40.06 -16.51 -8.47
N LEU A 91 38.76 -16.58 -8.80
CA LEU A 91 38.08 -17.86 -9.07
C LEU A 91 38.66 -18.56 -10.30
N ARG A 92 39.00 -17.82 -11.35
CA ARG A 92 39.62 -18.41 -12.55
C ARG A 92 41.01 -19.01 -12.30
N GLN A 93 41.74 -18.53 -11.29
CA GLN A 93 43.03 -19.13 -10.89
C GLN A 93 42.83 -20.46 -10.15
N ILE A 94 41.69 -20.64 -9.48
CA ILE A 94 41.37 -21.85 -8.72
C ILE A 94 40.75 -22.90 -9.64
N ASP A 95 39.70 -22.53 -10.38
CA ASP A 95 39.00 -23.39 -11.33
C ASP A 95 38.52 -22.58 -12.55
N PRO A 96 39.20 -22.68 -13.70
CA PRO A 96 38.81 -21.99 -14.93
C PRO A 96 37.47 -22.47 -15.51
N ALA A 97 37.04 -23.69 -15.20
CA ALA A 97 35.83 -24.31 -15.75
C ALA A 97 34.58 -23.98 -14.92
N GLN A 98 34.72 -23.38 -13.73
CA GLN A 98 33.61 -23.11 -12.85
C GLN A 98 32.73 -21.95 -13.37
N PRO A 99 31.44 -22.19 -13.67
CA PRO A 99 30.54 -21.14 -14.14
C PRO A 99 30.20 -20.18 -13.00
N ILE A 100 30.50 -18.89 -13.18
CA ILE A 100 30.04 -17.82 -12.29
C ILE A 100 28.71 -17.31 -12.83
N ALA A 101 27.62 -17.89 -12.35
CA ALA A 101 26.27 -17.47 -12.71
C ALA A 101 25.66 -16.55 -11.65
N HIS A 102 24.72 -15.69 -12.06
CA HIS A 102 23.85 -14.89 -11.18
C HIS A 102 24.56 -13.98 -10.18
N ILE A 103 25.55 -13.22 -10.64
CA ILE A 103 26.16 -12.15 -9.86
C ILE A 103 25.11 -11.06 -9.63
N ARG A 104 24.70 -10.88 -8.36
CA ARG A 104 23.74 -9.85 -7.96
C ARG A 104 24.21 -9.18 -6.68
N THR A 105 23.97 -7.87 -6.57
CA THR A 105 24.16 -7.18 -5.30
C THR A 105 23.00 -7.49 -4.36
N LEU A 106 23.19 -7.30 -3.05
CA LEU A 106 22.11 -7.53 -2.09
C LEU A 106 20.94 -6.57 -2.34
N GLU A 107 21.22 -5.36 -2.80
CA GLU A 107 20.22 -4.35 -3.20
C GLU A 107 19.37 -4.86 -4.37
N GLN A 108 19.97 -5.51 -5.37
CA GLN A 108 19.23 -6.11 -6.49
C GLN A 108 18.34 -7.27 -6.03
N VAL A 109 18.85 -8.14 -5.15
CA VAL A 109 18.06 -9.24 -4.58
C VAL A 109 16.87 -8.71 -3.78
N VAL A 110 17.07 -7.63 -3.01
CA VAL A 110 16.01 -6.95 -2.28
C VAL A 110 15.01 -6.30 -3.24
N ALA A 111 15.48 -5.62 -4.29
CA ALA A 111 14.61 -4.97 -5.27
C ALA A 111 13.75 -5.99 -6.05
N ASP A 112 14.34 -7.09 -6.50
CA ASP A 112 13.65 -8.20 -7.19
C ASP A 112 12.55 -8.80 -6.30
N SER A 113 12.80 -8.89 -4.99
CA SER A 113 11.82 -9.42 -4.02
C SER A 113 10.58 -8.53 -3.85
N VAL A 114 10.68 -7.24 -4.19
CA VAL A 114 9.59 -6.26 -4.06
C VAL A 114 8.95 -5.91 -5.41
N ALA A 115 9.61 -6.24 -6.53
CA ALA A 115 9.18 -5.86 -7.87
C ALA A 115 7.73 -6.27 -8.24
N PRO A 116 7.24 -7.50 -7.96
CA PRO A 116 5.87 -7.89 -8.29
C PRO A 116 4.83 -7.03 -7.56
N ARG A 117 5.13 -6.60 -6.34
CA ARG A 117 4.22 -5.82 -5.50
C ARG A 117 4.09 -4.38 -5.99
N ARG A 118 5.11 -3.85 -6.66
CA ARG A 118 5.14 -2.48 -7.16
C ARG A 118 4.14 -2.27 -8.30
N LEU A 119 3.98 -3.25 -9.19
CA LEU A 119 3.03 -3.18 -10.30
C LEU A 119 1.58 -3.10 -9.80
N SER A 120 1.21 -3.93 -8.83
CA SER A 120 -0.13 -3.92 -8.25
C SER A 120 -0.47 -2.59 -7.57
N ILE A 121 0.50 -1.99 -6.85
CA ILE A 121 0.33 -0.68 -6.22
C ILE A 121 0.10 0.40 -7.29
N TRP A 122 0.87 0.39 -8.39
CA TRP A 122 0.70 1.34 -9.48
C TRP A 122 -0.67 1.21 -10.16
N LEU A 123 -1.11 -0.02 -10.46
CA LEU A 123 -2.41 -0.27 -11.08
C LEU A 123 -3.57 0.17 -10.16
N LEU A 124 -3.48 -0.18 -8.87
CA LEU A 124 -4.48 0.23 -7.88
C LEU A 124 -4.52 1.75 -7.74
N GLY A 125 -3.35 2.41 -7.70
CA GLY A 125 -3.25 3.87 -7.66
C GLY A 125 -3.88 4.52 -8.90
N LEU A 126 -3.66 3.95 -10.10
CA LEU A 126 -4.27 4.43 -11.33
C LEU A 126 -5.80 4.27 -11.30
N PHE A 127 -6.32 3.12 -10.90
CA PHE A 127 -7.77 2.91 -10.77
C PHE A 127 -8.40 3.83 -9.73
N ALA A 128 -7.73 4.05 -8.59
CA ALA A 128 -8.19 5.00 -7.59
C ALA A 128 -8.24 6.44 -8.15
N ALA A 129 -7.24 6.85 -8.91
CA ALA A 129 -7.21 8.17 -9.55
C ALA A 129 -8.35 8.34 -10.57
N ILE A 130 -8.59 7.32 -11.41
CA ILE A 130 -9.70 7.33 -12.39
C ILE A 130 -11.05 7.38 -11.67
N ALA A 131 -11.25 6.55 -10.64
CA ALA A 131 -12.47 6.54 -9.86
C ALA A 131 -12.73 7.90 -9.19
N LEU A 132 -11.69 8.52 -8.64
CA LEU A 132 -11.77 9.86 -8.06
C LEU A 132 -12.15 10.91 -9.10
N ALA A 133 -11.58 10.86 -10.29
CA ALA A 133 -11.92 11.77 -11.39
C ALA A 133 -13.38 11.59 -11.84
N LEU A 134 -13.84 10.35 -12.02
CA LEU A 134 -15.23 10.05 -12.39
C LEU A 134 -16.22 10.52 -11.32
N ALA A 135 -15.92 10.27 -10.05
CA ALA A 135 -16.73 10.75 -8.92
C ALA A 135 -16.81 12.28 -8.92
N SER A 136 -15.67 12.95 -9.15
CA SER A 136 -15.59 14.41 -9.21
C SER A 136 -16.44 15.01 -10.33
N ILE A 137 -16.37 14.42 -11.53
CA ILE A 137 -17.18 14.82 -12.69
C ILE A 137 -18.67 14.60 -12.40
N GLY A 138 -19.04 13.45 -11.82
CA GLY A 138 -20.42 13.13 -11.46
C GLY A 138 -21.00 14.10 -10.43
N ILE A 139 -20.25 14.39 -9.37
CA ILE A 139 -20.64 15.38 -8.34
C ILE A 139 -20.84 16.75 -8.99
N TYR A 140 -19.92 17.18 -9.87
CA TYR A 140 -20.06 18.45 -10.57
C TYR A 140 -21.32 18.50 -11.45
N GLY A 141 -21.57 17.46 -12.23
CA GLY A 141 -22.74 17.35 -13.09
C GLY A 141 -24.05 17.42 -12.31
N VAL A 142 -24.18 16.60 -11.26
CA VAL A 142 -25.39 16.56 -10.42
C VAL A 142 -25.61 17.87 -9.68
N MET A 143 -24.57 18.45 -9.07
CA MET A 143 -24.70 19.73 -8.36
C MET A 143 -25.03 20.88 -9.31
N SER A 144 -24.35 20.98 -10.45
CA SER A 144 -24.64 22.00 -11.45
C SER A 144 -26.08 21.88 -11.96
N PHE A 145 -26.55 20.66 -12.20
CA PHE A 145 -27.93 20.41 -12.64
C PHE A 145 -28.95 20.84 -11.58
N LEU A 146 -28.75 20.48 -10.32
CA LEU A 146 -29.64 20.86 -9.22
C LEU A 146 -29.71 22.37 -9.01
N VAL A 147 -28.60 23.09 -9.17
CA VAL A 147 -28.57 24.55 -9.08
C VAL A 147 -29.32 25.18 -10.25
N VAL A 148 -29.09 24.68 -11.48
CA VAL A 148 -29.78 25.16 -12.69
C VAL A 148 -31.29 24.95 -12.58
N GLN A 149 -31.74 23.79 -12.10
CA GLN A 149 -33.17 23.50 -11.94
C GLN A 149 -33.87 24.44 -10.95
N ARG A 150 -33.13 25.00 -9.97
CA ARG A 150 -33.66 25.96 -9.00
C ARG A 150 -33.51 27.42 -9.41
N THR A 151 -32.93 27.72 -10.57
CA THR A 151 -32.71 29.11 -11.03
C THR A 151 -34.00 29.93 -11.09
N HIS A 152 -35.13 29.34 -11.49
CA HIS A 152 -36.42 30.03 -11.54
C HIS A 152 -36.89 30.47 -10.13
N GLU A 153 -36.83 29.57 -9.14
CA GLU A 153 -37.18 29.91 -7.75
C GLU A 153 -36.24 30.97 -7.16
N LEU A 154 -34.94 30.88 -7.48
CA LEU A 154 -33.94 31.84 -7.05
C LEU A 154 -34.16 33.22 -7.69
N GLY A 155 -34.57 33.26 -8.97
CA GLY A 155 -34.93 34.48 -9.70
C GLY A 155 -36.15 35.18 -9.10
N VAL A 156 -37.22 34.44 -8.80
CA VAL A 156 -38.42 34.98 -8.13
C VAL A 156 -38.08 35.54 -6.74
N ARG A 157 -37.25 34.85 -5.94
CA ARG A 157 -36.81 35.35 -4.63
C ARG A 157 -35.96 36.63 -4.76
N MET A 158 -35.09 36.73 -5.76
CA MET A 158 -34.34 37.98 -6.02
C MET A 158 -35.27 39.12 -6.41
N ALA A 159 -36.28 38.88 -7.25
CA ALA A 159 -37.27 39.88 -7.64
C ALA A 159 -38.10 40.37 -6.44
N LEU A 160 -38.32 39.52 -5.43
CA LEU A 160 -38.96 39.87 -4.16
C LEU A 160 -38.01 40.56 -3.14
N GLY A 161 -36.77 40.87 -3.53
CA GLY A 161 -35.82 41.63 -2.72
C GLY A 161 -34.87 40.79 -1.86
N ALA A 162 -34.79 39.47 -2.06
CA ALA A 162 -33.84 38.63 -1.34
C ALA A 162 -32.39 39.04 -1.64
N GLN A 163 -31.56 39.13 -0.59
CA GLN A 163 -30.17 39.52 -0.75
C GLN A 163 -29.37 38.36 -1.37
N ARG A 164 -28.41 38.68 -2.26
CA ARG A 164 -27.58 37.68 -2.96
C ARG A 164 -26.92 36.66 -2.01
N ARG A 165 -26.57 37.10 -0.80
CA ARG A 165 -25.97 36.28 0.28
C ARG A 165 -26.93 35.20 0.79
N ASP A 166 -28.21 35.49 0.91
CA ASP A 166 -29.22 34.55 1.42
C ASP A 166 -29.45 33.41 0.44
N ILE A 167 -29.37 33.70 -0.86
CA ILE A 167 -29.45 32.71 -1.93
C ILE A 167 -28.22 31.80 -1.93
N VAL A 168 -27.00 32.37 -1.86
CA VAL A 168 -25.78 31.55 -1.74
C VAL A 168 -25.86 30.64 -0.52
N ARG A 169 -26.25 31.17 0.63
CA ARG A 169 -26.33 30.42 1.88
C ARG A 169 -27.34 29.29 1.81
N LEU A 170 -28.49 29.51 1.16
CA LEU A 170 -29.52 28.49 0.98
C LEU A 170 -29.02 27.34 0.09
N VAL A 171 -28.43 27.67 -1.07
CA VAL A 171 -27.97 26.70 -2.05
C VAL A 171 -26.76 25.91 -1.52
N VAL A 172 -25.75 26.62 -1.01
CA VAL A 172 -24.56 26.00 -0.41
C VAL A 172 -24.95 25.18 0.83
N GLY A 173 -25.90 25.64 1.64
CA GLY A 173 -26.38 24.87 2.80
C GLY A 173 -27.08 23.56 2.42
N HIS A 174 -27.87 23.56 1.35
CA HIS A 174 -28.48 22.34 0.80
C HIS A 174 -27.42 21.40 0.23
N ALA A 175 -26.48 21.94 -0.55
CA ALA A 175 -25.37 21.17 -1.11
C ALA A 175 -24.51 20.56 0.01
N ALA A 176 -24.20 21.34 1.04
CA ALA A 176 -23.42 20.89 2.20
C ALA A 176 -24.11 19.72 2.92
N LYS A 177 -25.43 19.77 3.14
CA LYS A 177 -26.17 18.64 3.74
C LYS A 177 -26.06 17.38 2.88
N LEU A 178 -26.23 17.50 1.56
CA LEU A 178 -26.16 16.37 0.64
C LEU A 178 -24.74 15.77 0.58
N ILE A 179 -23.72 16.63 0.58
CA ILE A 179 -22.32 16.21 0.65
C ILE A 179 -22.08 15.47 1.96
N LEU A 180 -22.50 16.02 3.10
CA LEU A 180 -22.24 15.45 4.42
C LEU A 180 -22.89 14.07 4.58
N THR A 181 -24.14 13.92 4.13
CA THR A 181 -24.82 12.62 4.17
C THR A 181 -24.19 11.61 3.21
N GLY A 182 -23.87 12.01 1.98
CA GLY A 182 -23.19 11.17 1.00
C GLY A 182 -21.81 10.71 1.48
N THR A 183 -21.03 11.63 2.07
CA THR A 183 -19.72 11.35 2.67
C THR A 183 -19.83 10.35 3.82
N LEU A 184 -20.78 10.55 4.75
CA LEU A 184 -20.98 9.62 5.88
C LEU A 184 -21.35 8.21 5.40
N ILE A 185 -22.27 8.11 4.44
CA ILE A 185 -22.68 6.83 3.86
C ILE A 185 -21.50 6.18 3.13
N GLY A 186 -20.76 6.94 2.33
CA GLY A 186 -19.59 6.47 1.60
C GLY A 186 -18.48 5.96 2.54
N LEU A 187 -18.20 6.68 3.62
CA LEU A 187 -17.24 6.26 4.65
C LEU A 187 -17.68 4.97 5.34
N ALA A 188 -18.96 4.85 5.70
CA ALA A 188 -19.49 3.62 6.30
C ALA A 188 -19.34 2.43 5.34
N PHE A 189 -19.67 2.61 4.06
CA PHE A 189 -19.56 1.57 3.04
C PHE A 189 -18.10 1.18 2.77
N ALA A 190 -17.22 2.16 2.68
CA ALA A 190 -15.80 1.94 2.50
C ALA A 190 -15.20 1.19 3.70
N PHE A 191 -15.53 1.59 4.93
CA PHE A 191 -15.08 0.90 6.14
C PHE A 191 -15.56 -0.56 6.19
N ALA A 192 -16.85 -0.79 5.90
CA ALA A 192 -17.42 -2.14 5.85
C ALA A 192 -16.72 -3.02 4.79
N THR A 193 -16.47 -2.47 3.60
CA THR A 193 -15.80 -3.18 2.51
C THR A 193 -14.33 -3.47 2.85
N THR A 194 -13.60 -2.50 3.40
CA THR A 194 -12.22 -2.69 3.85
C THR A 194 -12.15 -3.75 4.96
N HIS A 195 -13.13 -3.77 5.87
CA HIS A 195 -13.19 -4.78 6.92
C HIS A 195 -13.42 -6.20 6.35
N LEU A 196 -14.35 -6.34 5.40
CA LEU A 196 -14.61 -7.61 4.71
C LEU A 196 -13.38 -8.09 3.92
N LEU A 197 -12.69 -7.17 3.25
CA LEU A 197 -11.46 -7.47 2.52
C LEU A 197 -10.32 -7.85 3.47
N ALA A 198 -10.17 -7.19 4.62
CA ALA A 198 -9.17 -7.55 5.62
C ALA A 198 -9.43 -8.93 6.25
N ALA A 199 -10.69 -9.37 6.30
CA ALA A 199 -11.04 -10.73 6.73
C ALA A 199 -10.67 -11.80 5.69
N MET A 200 -10.64 -11.45 4.40
CA MET A 200 -10.33 -12.36 3.28
C MET A 200 -8.84 -12.32 2.87
N LEU A 201 -8.18 -11.18 2.98
CA LEU A 201 -6.78 -10.95 2.63
C LEU A 201 -5.94 -10.70 3.89
N TYR A 202 -4.92 -11.52 4.10
CA TYR A 202 -4.02 -11.41 5.25
C TYR A 202 -3.33 -10.03 5.29
N ARG A 203 -3.56 -9.27 6.38
CA ARG A 203 -2.90 -8.01 6.75
C ARG A 203 -3.00 -6.84 5.75
N VAL A 204 -4.15 -6.61 5.10
CA VAL A 204 -4.49 -5.23 4.69
C VAL A 204 -4.76 -4.45 5.96
N SER A 205 -3.91 -3.46 6.28
CA SER A 205 -4.16 -2.58 7.43
C SER A 205 -5.53 -1.92 7.22
N PRO A 206 -6.55 -2.20 8.05
CA PRO A 206 -7.91 -1.77 7.72
C PRO A 206 -8.10 -0.26 7.85
N HIS A 207 -7.11 0.48 8.38
CA HIS A 207 -7.25 1.87 8.80
C HIS A 207 -6.09 2.73 8.28
N ASP A 208 -5.99 2.90 6.96
CA ASP A 208 -5.20 4.00 6.42
C ASP A 208 -6.00 5.32 6.54
N LEU A 209 -6.01 5.88 7.76
CA LEU A 209 -6.69 7.15 8.06
C LEU A 209 -6.24 8.29 7.14
N THR A 210 -5.00 8.24 6.64
CA THR A 210 -4.45 9.28 5.77
C THR A 210 -5.13 9.27 4.41
N THR A 211 -5.30 8.10 3.81
CA THR A 211 -6.02 7.96 2.52
C THR A 211 -7.49 8.32 2.66
N PHE A 212 -8.17 7.84 3.71
CA PHE A 212 -9.57 8.18 3.97
C PHE A 212 -9.77 9.69 4.16
N GLY A 213 -8.89 10.33 4.96
CA GLY A 213 -8.93 11.77 5.19
C GLY A 213 -8.68 12.56 3.91
N PHE A 214 -7.64 12.20 3.15
CA PHE A 214 -7.29 12.88 1.90
C PHE A 214 -8.42 12.83 0.87
N VAL A 215 -8.97 11.64 0.59
CA VAL A 215 -10.06 11.48 -0.40
C VAL A 215 -11.31 12.24 0.02
N THR A 216 -11.65 12.21 1.31
CA THR A 216 -12.80 12.93 1.86
C THR A 216 -12.65 14.44 1.68
N VAL A 217 -11.47 14.99 1.99
CA VAL A 217 -11.18 16.42 1.82
C VAL A 217 -11.22 16.83 0.35
N VAL A 218 -10.63 16.02 -0.54
CA VAL A 218 -10.62 16.30 -1.98
C VAL A 218 -12.04 16.31 -2.56
N LEU A 219 -12.84 15.27 -2.30
CA LEU A 219 -14.22 15.20 -2.78
C LEU A 219 -15.10 16.31 -2.18
N GLY A 220 -14.92 16.63 -0.89
CA GLY A 220 -15.61 17.73 -0.23
C GLY A 220 -15.27 19.08 -0.87
N ALA A 221 -14.00 19.34 -1.14
CA ALA A 221 -13.55 20.56 -1.82
C ALA A 221 -14.15 20.67 -3.23
N ILE A 222 -14.14 19.58 -4.00
CA ILE A 222 -14.71 19.53 -5.36
C ILE A 222 -16.22 19.80 -5.32
N ALA A 223 -16.94 19.21 -4.37
CA ALA A 223 -18.37 19.41 -4.23
C ALA A 223 -18.75 20.85 -3.83
N LEU A 224 -17.94 21.48 -2.96
CA LEU A 224 -18.10 22.89 -2.61
C LEU A 224 -17.82 23.81 -3.82
N ILE A 225 -16.76 23.54 -4.58
CA ILE A 225 -16.43 24.27 -5.80
C ILE A 225 -17.56 24.11 -6.83
N ALA A 226 -18.05 22.87 -7.02
CA ALA A 226 -19.13 22.54 -7.93
C ALA A 226 -20.47 23.20 -7.59
N SER A 227 -20.75 23.45 -6.31
CA SER A 227 -21.96 24.17 -5.88
C SER A 227 -21.79 25.68 -5.94
N TYR A 228 -20.59 26.20 -5.65
CA TYR A 228 -20.33 27.64 -5.61
C TYR A 228 -20.21 28.29 -7.01
N ILE A 229 -19.53 27.64 -7.97
CA ILE A 229 -19.33 28.18 -9.32
C ILE A 229 -20.65 28.46 -10.06
N PRO A 230 -21.58 27.50 -10.23
CA PRO A 230 -22.85 27.76 -10.91
C PRO A 230 -23.73 28.76 -10.14
N THR A 231 -23.76 28.69 -8.81
CA THR A 231 -24.54 29.64 -7.99
C THR A 231 -24.06 31.08 -8.17
N SER A 232 -22.74 31.30 -8.20
CA SER A 232 -22.16 32.62 -8.43
C SER A 232 -22.37 33.13 -9.86
N ARG A 233 -22.43 32.23 -10.86
CA ARG A 233 -22.83 32.59 -12.23
C ARG A 233 -24.27 33.09 -12.27
N VAL A 234 -25.21 32.37 -11.67
CA VAL A 234 -26.65 32.73 -11.64
C VAL A 234 -26.89 34.09 -10.98
N ILE A 235 -26.15 34.39 -9.91
CA ILE A 235 -26.26 35.67 -9.19
C ILE A 235 -25.67 36.86 -9.98
N ARG A 236 -24.71 36.60 -10.87
CA ARG A 236 -24.06 37.62 -11.69
C ARG A 236 -24.81 37.91 -12.98
N THR A 237 -25.52 36.93 -13.53
CA THR A 237 -26.45 37.15 -14.65
C THR A 237 -27.67 37.94 -14.19
N ASP A 238 -28.04 38.96 -14.97
CA ASP A 238 -29.14 39.87 -14.65
C ASP A 238 -30.47 39.10 -14.53
N PRO A 239 -31.18 39.13 -13.38
CA PRO A 239 -32.40 38.34 -13.17
C PRO A 239 -33.50 38.61 -14.21
N MET A 240 -33.48 39.76 -14.87
CA MET A 240 -34.38 40.07 -15.99
C MET A 240 -34.10 39.24 -17.26
N LEU A 241 -32.85 38.90 -17.55
CA LEU A 241 -32.51 38.07 -18.73
C LEU A 241 -32.91 36.60 -18.53
N ALA A 242 -32.94 36.12 -17.28
CA ALA A 242 -33.38 34.76 -16.96
C ALA A 242 -34.90 34.56 -17.18
N LEU A 243 -35.70 35.62 -17.07
CA LEU A 243 -37.14 35.60 -17.35
C LEU A 243 -37.47 35.81 -18.85
N ALA A 244 -36.57 36.42 -19.62
CA ALA A 244 -36.79 36.76 -21.02
C ALA A 244 -36.59 35.59 -22.01
N HIS A 245 -35.93 34.50 -21.61
CA HIS A 245 -35.65 33.34 -22.48
C HIS A 245 -36.79 32.29 -22.54
N THR A 246 -37.93 32.53 -21.90
CA THR A 246 -39.12 31.65 -21.94
C THR A 246 -40.40 32.41 -22.30
N ALA A 247 -40.33 33.24 -23.35
CA ALA A 247 -41.52 33.72 -24.08
C ALA A 247 -41.55 33.09 -25.48
#